data_AF-M7BZF3-F1
#
_entry.id   AF-M7BZF3-F1
#
_cell.length_a   1.000
_cell.length_b   1.000
_cell.length_c   1.000
_cell.angle_alpha   90.00
_cell.angle_beta   90.00
_cell.angle_gamma   90.00
#
_symmetry.space_group_name_H-M   'P 1'
#
loop_
_entity.id
_entity.type
_entity.pdbx_description
1 polymer ?
#
loop_
_entity_poly.entity_id
_entity_poly.type
_entity_poly.pdbx_seq_one_letter_code
_entity_poly.pdbx_strand_id
1 'polypeptide(L)'
;DDGKLSLEEFQAFFSDGTLNEEELEQLFHTIDSDNTSNVDTKELCDYFADHMGDYEDVLASLETLNLSILKAMDYTKRVYESGTNVDQFVTRFLLKETANQIQSLLSSVESAVDAIDEQTNQIRL
;
A
#
# COMPACT_ATOMS: atom_id res chain seq x y z
N ASP A 1 7.28 -1.66 22.07
CA ASP A 1 6.38 -2.22 21.07
C ASP A 1 6.31 -3.72 21.29
N ASP A 2 5.18 -4.17 21.80
CA ASP A 2 4.85 -5.58 22.09
C ASP A 2 4.04 -6.22 20.96
N GLY A 3 3.87 -5.52 19.83
CA GLY A 3 3.15 -6.00 18.65
C GLY A 3 1.64 -5.91 18.76
N LYS A 4 1.13 -5.15 19.74
CA LYS A 4 -0.29 -4.90 19.97
C LYS A 4 -0.52 -3.40 20.13
N LEU A 5 -1.73 -2.95 19.83
CA LEU A 5 -2.17 -1.57 20.02
C LEU A 5 -3.18 -1.50 21.16
N SER A 6 -2.91 -0.70 22.18
CA SER A 6 -3.95 -0.25 23.12
C SER A 6 -4.93 0.70 22.42
N LEU A 7 -6.06 1.02 23.05
CA LEU A 7 -7.00 2.01 22.51
C LEU A 7 -6.33 3.37 22.28
N GLU A 8 -5.47 3.82 23.20
CA GLU A 8 -4.77 5.09 23.04
C GLU A 8 -3.78 5.07 21.87
N GLU A 9 -3.04 3.97 21.69
CA GLU A 9 -2.11 3.80 20.58
C GLU A 9 -2.86 3.69 19.24
N PHE A 10 -4.00 3.00 19.23
CA PHE A 10 -4.87 2.90 18.07
C PHE A 10 -5.42 4.27 17.68
N GLN A 11 -5.98 5.04 18.62
CA GLN A 11 -6.48 6.39 18.36
C GLN A 11 -5.36 7.31 17.85
N ALA A 12 -4.17 7.26 18.46
CA ALA A 12 -3.04 8.06 18.02
C ALA A 12 -2.57 7.70 16.59
N PHE A 13 -2.61 6.42 16.23
CA PHE A 13 -2.17 5.94 14.92
C PHE A 13 -3.22 6.17 13.82
N PHE A 14 -4.49 5.92 14.11
CA PHE A 14 -5.59 5.97 13.13
C PHE A 14 -6.33 7.31 13.10
N SER A 15 -5.99 8.27 13.97
CA SER A 15 -6.55 9.63 13.87
C SER A 15 -6.14 10.29 12.55
N ASP A 16 -7.10 10.38 11.63
CA ASP A 16 -6.96 11.03 10.32
C ASP A 16 -7.75 12.36 10.27
N GLY A 17 -8.45 12.70 11.36
CA GLY A 17 -9.34 13.85 11.45
C GLY A 17 -10.68 13.65 10.74
N THR A 18 -10.99 12.44 10.28
CA THR A 18 -12.30 12.05 9.71
C THR A 18 -13.18 11.42 10.76
N LEU A 19 -12.65 10.46 11.50
CA LEU A 19 -13.37 9.82 12.60
C LEU A 19 -13.16 10.59 13.90
N ASN A 20 -14.24 10.76 14.67
CA ASN A 20 -14.15 11.28 16.03
C ASN A 20 -13.70 10.18 17.02
N GLU A 21 -13.43 10.55 18.28
CA GLU A 21 -12.95 9.62 19.30
C GLU A 21 -13.90 8.44 19.56
N GLU A 22 -15.22 8.67 19.54
CA GLU A 22 -16.25 7.64 19.73
C GLU A 22 -16.30 6.68 18.54
N GLU A 23 -16.19 7.19 17.31
CA GLU A 23 -16.13 6.37 16.10
C GLU A 23 -14.85 5.52 16.05
N LEU A 24 -13.71 6.06 16.48
CA LEU A 24 -12.46 5.31 16.59
C LEU A 24 -12.52 4.24 17.68
N GLU A 25 -13.17 4.52 18.81
CA GLU A 25 -13.40 3.52 19.88
C GLU A 25 -14.32 2.39 19.40
N GLN A 26 -15.39 2.72 18.67
CA GLN A 26 -16.27 1.71 18.05
C GLN A 26 -15.52 0.86 17.01
N LEU A 27 -14.66 1.48 16.20
CA LEU A 27 -13.81 0.77 15.25
C LEU A 27 -12.83 -0.16 15.95
N PHE A 28 -12.17 0.32 17.01
CA PHE A 28 -11.27 -0.49 17.84
C PHE A 28 -11.98 -1.74 18.37
N HIS A 29 -13.16 -1.59 18.96
CA HIS A 29 -13.94 -2.73 19.47
C HIS A 29 -14.47 -3.66 18.38
N THR A 30 -14.64 -3.15 17.16
CA THR A 30 -15.02 -3.99 16.01
C THR A 30 -13.84 -4.85 15.55
N ILE A 31 -12.62 -4.32 15.65
CA ILE A 31 -11.39 -5.01 15.27
C ILE A 31 -10.92 -5.99 16.36
N ASP A 32 -11.04 -5.62 17.65
CA ASP A 32 -10.75 -6.44 18.84
C ASP A 32 -11.76 -7.60 18.97
N SER A 33 -11.63 -8.57 18.06
CA SER A 33 -12.52 -9.71 17.88
C SER A 33 -12.47 -10.68 19.06
N ASP A 34 -11.32 -10.75 19.74
CA ASP A 34 -11.11 -11.62 20.90
C ASP A 34 -11.38 -10.93 22.25
N ASN A 35 -11.72 -9.64 22.23
CA ASN A 35 -12.03 -8.79 23.39
C ASN A 35 -10.88 -8.75 24.41
N THR A 36 -9.63 -8.72 23.93
CA THR A 36 -8.44 -8.59 24.79
C THR A 36 -8.11 -7.14 25.14
N SER A 37 -8.95 -6.19 24.70
CA SER A 37 -8.72 -4.74 24.86
C SER A 37 -7.41 -4.28 24.22
N ASN A 38 -6.93 -5.03 23.23
CA ASN A 38 -5.75 -4.74 22.44
C ASN A 38 -6.00 -5.26 21.04
N VAL A 39 -5.62 -4.49 20.04
CA VAL A 39 -5.71 -4.90 18.64
C VAL A 39 -4.35 -5.41 18.18
N ASP A 40 -4.27 -6.65 17.74
CA ASP A 40 -3.04 -7.21 17.19
C ASP A 40 -2.98 -7.19 15.66
N THR A 41 -1.81 -7.53 15.10
CA THR A 41 -1.60 -7.52 13.65
C THR A 41 -2.57 -8.44 12.91
N LYS A 42 -2.94 -9.57 13.50
CA LYS A 42 -3.85 -10.53 12.85
C LYS A 42 -5.25 -9.94 12.77
N GLU A 43 -5.74 -9.33 13.84
CA GLU A 43 -7.06 -8.71 13.89
C GLU A 43 -7.18 -7.54 12.91
N LEU A 44 -6.15 -6.69 12.82
CA LEU A 44 -6.07 -5.65 11.79
C LEU A 44 -6.12 -6.25 10.40
N CYS A 45 -5.31 -7.28 10.13
CA CYS A 45 -5.28 -7.93 8.83
C CYS A 45 -6.63 -8.53 8.46
N ASP A 46 -7.28 -9.24 9.39
CA ASP A 46 -8.57 -9.88 9.17
C ASP A 46 -9.65 -8.81 8.89
N TYR A 47 -9.71 -7.73 9.69
CA TYR A 47 -10.63 -6.62 9.46
C TYR A 47 -10.40 -5.95 8.10
N PHE A 48 -9.16 -5.55 7.78
CA PHE A 48 -8.89 -4.88 6.52
C PHE A 48 -9.12 -5.79 5.32
N ALA A 49 -8.79 -7.08 5.40
CA ALA A 49 -9.06 -8.05 4.33
C ALA A 49 -10.54 -8.08 3.95
N ASP A 50 -11.44 -8.06 4.93
CA ASP A 50 -12.89 -8.00 4.70
C ASP A 50 -13.36 -6.66 4.07
N HIS A 51 -12.55 -5.60 4.20
CA HIS A 51 -12.86 -4.26 3.73
C HIS A 51 -12.03 -3.81 2.51
N MET A 52 -11.14 -4.66 1.96
CA MET A 52 -10.27 -4.28 0.83
C MET A 52 -11.07 -3.99 -0.44
N GLY A 53 -12.15 -4.74 -0.70
CA GLY A 53 -12.91 -4.62 -1.95
C GLY A 53 -12.00 -4.71 -3.19
N ASP A 54 -12.20 -3.82 -4.16
CA ASP A 54 -11.40 -3.78 -5.40
C ASP A 54 -9.90 -3.49 -5.17
N TYR A 55 -9.51 -3.00 -3.98
CA TYR A 55 -8.10 -2.82 -3.65
C TYR A 55 -7.36 -4.16 -3.46
N GLU A 56 -8.06 -5.27 -3.21
CA GLU A 56 -7.44 -6.60 -3.17
C GLU A 56 -6.78 -6.92 -4.52
N ASP A 57 -7.50 -6.73 -5.63
CA ASP A 57 -7.00 -6.94 -6.98
C ASP A 57 -5.84 -5.99 -7.33
N VAL A 58 -5.90 -4.74 -6.83
CA VAL A 58 -4.82 -3.76 -6.98
C VAL A 58 -3.55 -4.24 -6.27
N LEU A 59 -3.65 -4.64 -5.01
CA LEU A 59 -2.51 -5.12 -4.22
C LEU A 59 -1.94 -6.42 -4.80
N ALA A 60 -2.78 -7.34 -5.24
CA ALA A 60 -2.34 -8.57 -5.92
C ALA A 60 -1.60 -8.27 -7.24
N SER A 61 -2.07 -7.27 -7.99
CA SER A 61 -1.42 -6.80 -9.22
C SER A 61 -0.07 -6.15 -8.93
N LEU A 62 0.03 -5.37 -7.86
CA LEU A 62 1.29 -4.76 -7.41
C LEU A 62 2.32 -5.82 -6.99
N GLU A 63 1.90 -6.87 -6.28
CA GLU A 63 2.79 -7.98 -5.94
C GLU A 63 3.26 -8.73 -7.19
N THR A 64 2.34 -8.98 -8.13
CA THR A 64 2.69 -9.60 -9.43
C THR A 64 3.68 -8.75 -10.22
N LEU A 65 3.51 -7.43 -10.21
CA LEU A 65 4.44 -6.48 -10.83
C LEU A 65 5.81 -6.52 -10.13
N ASN A 66 5.84 -6.52 -8.80
CA ASN A 66 7.06 -6.59 -8.01
C ASN A 66 7.87 -7.86 -8.33
N LEU A 67 7.22 -9.04 -8.34
CA LEU A 67 7.85 -10.30 -8.74
C LEU A 67 8.38 -10.27 -10.18
N SER A 68 7.64 -9.64 -11.09
CA SER A 68 8.06 -9.47 -12.49
C SER A 68 9.29 -8.58 -12.61
N ILE A 69 9.37 -7.51 -11.82
CA ILE A 69 10.53 -6.62 -11.74
C ILE A 69 11.74 -7.36 -11.18
N LEU A 70 11.59 -8.12 -10.10
CA LEU A 70 12.69 -8.92 -9.53
C LEU A 70 13.27 -9.90 -10.56
N LYS A 71 12.40 -10.59 -11.30
CA LYS A 71 12.82 -11.47 -12.41
C LYS A 71 13.54 -10.69 -13.53
N ALA A 72 13.09 -9.48 -13.85
CA ALA A 72 13.76 -8.61 -14.80
C ALA A 72 15.13 -8.11 -14.28
N MET A 73 15.29 -7.94 -12.97
CA MET A 73 16.57 -7.60 -12.35
C MET A 73 17.57 -8.76 -12.45
N ASP A 74 17.12 -10.00 -12.22
CA ASP A 74 17.95 -11.19 -12.44
C ASP A 74 18.37 -11.36 -13.90
N TYR A 75 17.48 -11.05 -14.84
CA TYR A 75 17.82 -10.98 -16.25
C TYR A 75 18.86 -9.87 -16.53
N THR A 76 18.65 -8.68 -15.98
CA THR A 76 19.55 -7.52 -16.15
C THR A 76 20.97 -7.86 -15.70
N LYS A 77 21.11 -8.51 -14.53
CA LYS A 77 22.40 -8.97 -14.02
C LYS A 77 23.12 -9.88 -15.03
N ARG A 78 22.44 -10.91 -15.54
CA ARG A 78 23.02 -11.87 -16.51
C ARG A 78 23.46 -11.21 -17.80
N VAL A 79 22.69 -10.25 -18.32
CA VAL A 79 23.04 -9.49 -19.53
C VAL A 79 24.30 -8.65 -19.32
N TYR A 80 24.49 -8.09 -18.12
CA TYR A 80 25.69 -7.32 -17.82
C TYR A 80 26.94 -8.18 -17.61
N GLU A 81 26.78 -9.42 -17.14
CA GLU A 81 27.88 -10.37 -16.96
C GLU A 81 28.36 -11.00 -18.27
N SER A 82 27.48 -11.14 -19.27
CA SER A 82 27.76 -11.99 -20.45
C SER A 82 27.26 -11.46 -21.81
N GLY A 83 26.49 -10.38 -21.82
CA GLY A 83 25.86 -9.82 -23.02
C GLY A 83 26.74 -8.83 -23.78
N THR A 84 26.30 -8.50 -25.01
CA THR A 84 26.96 -7.48 -25.83
C THR A 84 26.61 -6.06 -25.36
N ASN A 85 27.36 -5.07 -25.86
CA ASN A 85 27.04 -3.66 -25.63
C ASN A 85 25.61 -3.28 -26.08
N VAL A 86 25.11 -3.93 -27.15
CA VAL A 86 23.74 -3.72 -27.64
C VAL A 86 22.73 -4.31 -26.66
N ASP A 87 22.96 -5.53 -26.15
CA ASP A 87 22.06 -6.17 -25.17
C ASP A 87 21.96 -5.34 -23.88
N GLN A 88 23.10 -4.83 -23.41
CA GLN A 88 23.14 -3.95 -22.24
C GLN A 88 22.40 -2.62 -22.49
N PHE A 89 22.53 -2.04 -23.70
CA PHE A 89 21.80 -0.83 -24.07
C PHE A 89 20.29 -1.07 -24.07
N VAL A 90 19.82 -2.13 -24.72
CA VAL A 90 18.40 -2.51 -24.75
C VAL A 90 17.89 -2.73 -23.33
N THR A 91 18.66 -3.41 -22.49
CA THR A 91 18.28 -3.66 -21.09
C THR A 91 18.16 -2.36 -20.29
N ARG A 92 19.11 -1.42 -20.43
CA ARG A 92 19.01 -0.09 -19.81
C ARG A 92 17.78 0.68 -20.26
N PHE A 93 17.47 0.62 -21.56
CA PHE A 93 16.31 1.28 -22.12
C PHE A 93 15.01 0.71 -21.51
N LEU A 94 14.88 -0.62 -21.49
CA LEU A 94 13.71 -1.29 -20.91
C LEU A 94 13.54 -0.97 -19.42
N LEU A 95 14.63 -0.99 -18.65
CA LEU A 95 14.57 -0.63 -17.23
C LEU A 95 14.10 0.81 -17.01
N LYS A 96 14.60 1.75 -17.82
CA LYS A 96 14.17 3.16 -17.76
C LYS A 96 12.70 3.31 -18.14
N GLU A 97 12.25 2.58 -19.16
CA GLU A 97 10.85 2.58 -19.58
C GLU A 97 9.93 2.02 -18.49
N THR A 98 10.30 0.91 -17.85
CA THR A 98 9.57 0.34 -16.70
C THR A 98 9.47 1.35 -15.56
N ALA A 99 10.56 2.04 -15.21
CA ALA A 99 10.54 3.06 -14.16
C ALA A 99 9.59 4.22 -14.49
N ASN A 100 9.58 4.69 -15.74
CA ASN A 100 8.68 5.76 -16.18
C ASN A 100 7.20 5.34 -16.10
N GLN A 101 6.89 4.09 -16.48
CA GLN A 101 5.51 3.58 -16.42
C GLN A 101 5.03 3.46 -14.97
N ILE A 102 5.88 2.97 -14.06
CA ILE A 102 5.55 2.92 -12.62
C ILE A 102 5.32 4.33 -12.06
N GLN A 103 6.17 5.29 -12.41
CA GLN A 103 5.99 6.68 -11.97
C GLN A 103 4.66 7.26 -12.46
N SER A 104 4.26 6.93 -13.69
CA SER A 104 2.97 7.39 -14.24
C SER A 104 1.77 6.79 -13.50
N LEU A 105 1.88 5.52 -13.09
CA LEU A 105 0.87 4.87 -12.24
C LEU A 105 0.80 5.53 -10.86
N LEU A 106 1.95 5.77 -10.22
CA LEU A 106 2.02 6.45 -8.91
C LEU A 106 1.35 7.82 -8.96
N SER A 107 1.71 8.65 -9.95
CA SER A 107 1.11 10.00 -10.08
C SER A 107 -0.39 9.97 -10.34
N SER A 108 -0.91 8.92 -10.99
CA SER A 108 -2.36 8.75 -11.19
C SER A 108 -3.07 8.43 -9.88
N VAL A 109 -2.46 7.59 -9.02
CA VAL A 109 -2.99 7.26 -7.69
C VAL A 109 -2.91 8.47 -6.76
N GLU A 110 -1.78 9.19 -6.73
CA GLU A 110 -1.62 10.43 -5.95
C GLU A 110 -2.71 11.45 -6.31
N SER A 111 -2.97 11.65 -7.60
CA SER A 111 -4.04 12.55 -8.07
C SER A 111 -5.43 12.12 -7.60
N ALA A 112 -5.69 10.81 -7.51
CA ALA A 112 -6.96 10.30 -7.01
C ALA A 112 -7.11 10.51 -5.49
N VAL A 113 -6.02 10.34 -4.73
CA VAL A 113 -5.99 10.63 -3.28
C VAL A 113 -6.24 12.12 -3.05
N ASP A 114 -5.53 13.01 -3.75
CA ASP A 114 -5.71 14.46 -3.63
C ASP A 114 -7.17 14.87 -3.92
N ALA A 115 -7.80 14.27 -4.94
CA ALA A 115 -9.20 14.54 -5.28
C ALA A 115 -10.18 14.07 -4.18
N ILE A 116 -9.91 12.92 -3.53
CA ILE A 116 -10.71 12.41 -2.41
C ILE A 116 -10.55 13.32 -1.19
N ASP A 117 -9.34 13.78 -0.90
CA ASP A 117 -9.06 14.68 0.22
C ASP A 117 -9.73 16.05 0.03
N GLU A 118 -9.68 16.61 -1.18
CA GLU A 118 -10.39 17.84 -1.53
C GLU A 118 -11.91 17.70 -1.35
N GLN A 119 -12.50 16.59 -1.81
CA GLN A 119 -13.93 16.34 -1.67
C GLN A 119 -14.32 16.18 -0.20
N THR A 120 -13.52 15.45 0.58
CA THR A 120 -13.74 15.24 2.01
C THR A 120 -13.70 16.56 2.78
N ASN A 121 -12.81 17.47 2.41
CA ASN A 121 -12.72 18.82 2.99
C ASN A 121 -13.88 19.73 2.57
N GLN A 122 -14.40 19.61 1.34
CA GLN A 122 -15.56 20.38 0.88
C GLN A 122 -16.87 19.98 1.58
N ILE A 123 -17.06 18.69 1.90
CA ILE A 123 -18.25 18.20 2.63
C ILE A 123 -18.28 18.76 4.07
N ARG A 124 -17.12 19.17 4.61
CA ARG A 124 -16.97 19.69 5.98
C ARG A 124 -17.19 21.20 6.12
N LEU A 125 -17.32 21.95 5.01
CA LEU A 125 -17.59 23.40 4.97
C LEU A 125 -19.08 23.71 4.79
#